data_AF-A0A7U6GDF0-F1
#
_entry.id   AF-A0A7U6GDF0-F1
#
_cell.length_a   1.000
_cell.length_b   1.000
_cell.length_c   1.000
_cell.angle_alpha   90.00
_cell.angle_beta   90.00
_cell.angle_gamma   90.00
#
_symmetry.space_group_name_H-M   'P 1'
#
loop_
_entity.id
_entity.type
_entity.pdbx_description
1 polymer ?
#
loop_
_entity_poly.entity_id
_entity_poly.type
_entity_poly.pdbx_seq_one_letter_code
_entity_poly.pdbx_strand_id
1 'polypeptide(L)'
;MNTKFRMFLTVFIVLVCIFSTLKIVHTSGQEGVKQDLIVTELSNVLKEWYYGVRSTSFKNITVNVSQANDIQPVKIGDGKAEAVFYVKATMIPKATLEEASQSPFLKGMQRYLNENKTKLTPAQIKTVELAIKEKYDALKDMVSKLHEENGTFKVVCGITSEGTIDKNSVKIFYDVSVKGEARWEDTNNSFVSSTFTYDVEEKRGYTEIKGLIEKLYSSNVSANPISPNSVYQNLYNRTNAKNYADLYTSEALQSKTITCWINNTPVVSQYTDMSYWNNSQYPLTKYSNGYYEQLACNNCADFVSQAMYYGGMAIDNYWNPSIRKTGFGGKWCWTFVPDLTDYMVSRGDWSSCSYNSLDIGDVAVFWRYNQYGQIERYHVAMDDYSYGYYGIYYNYFAAHTNDVKNHYYDSSSKYLYKVSCWRFTP
;
A
#
# COMPACT_ATOMS: atom_id res chain seq x y z
N MET A 1 -15.00 -74.20 38.69
CA MET A 1 -14.34 -73.30 37.71
C MET A 1 -12.85 -73.56 37.73
N ASN A 2 -12.28 -73.85 36.56
CA ASN A 2 -10.93 -74.37 36.35
C ASN A 2 -9.87 -73.28 36.64
N THR A 3 -8.87 -73.57 37.47
CA THR A 3 -7.81 -72.63 37.89
C THR A 3 -7.01 -72.06 36.71
N LYS A 4 -6.93 -72.80 35.58
CA LYS A 4 -6.34 -72.32 34.33
C LYS A 4 -7.11 -71.16 33.68
N PHE A 5 -8.42 -71.06 33.89
CA PHE A 5 -9.26 -70.00 33.32
C PHE A 5 -9.10 -68.67 34.08
N ARG A 6 -8.83 -68.71 35.39
CA ARG A 6 -8.54 -67.51 36.19
C ARG A 6 -7.19 -66.89 35.82
N MET A 7 -6.19 -67.68 35.47
CA MET A 7 -4.86 -67.18 35.11
C MET A 7 -4.85 -66.47 33.75
N PHE A 8 -5.63 -66.94 32.78
CA PHE A 8 -5.77 -66.27 31.49
C PHE A 8 -6.53 -64.93 31.58
N LEU A 9 -7.56 -64.84 32.41
CA LEU A 9 -8.34 -63.61 32.58
C LEU A 9 -7.53 -62.50 33.26
N THR A 10 -6.71 -62.83 34.25
CA THR A 10 -5.86 -61.84 34.94
C THR A 10 -4.74 -61.32 34.05
N VAL A 11 -4.12 -62.18 33.21
CA VAL A 11 -3.10 -61.74 32.24
C VAL A 11 -3.72 -60.85 31.15
N PHE A 12 -4.95 -61.12 30.73
CA PHE A 12 -5.64 -60.30 29.73
C PHE A 12 -6.03 -58.92 30.29
N ILE A 13 -6.49 -58.84 31.54
CA ILE A 13 -6.83 -57.56 32.20
C ILE A 13 -5.56 -56.72 32.42
N VAL A 14 -4.44 -57.33 32.82
CA VAL A 14 -3.17 -56.61 33.00
C VAL A 14 -2.63 -56.09 31.65
N LEU A 15 -2.72 -56.87 30.56
CA LEU A 15 -2.33 -56.39 29.23
C LEU A 15 -3.22 -55.25 28.72
N VAL A 16 -4.54 -55.32 28.94
CA VAL A 16 -5.47 -54.24 28.52
C VAL A 16 -5.24 -52.96 29.35
N CYS A 17 -4.82 -53.06 30.61
CA CYS A 17 -4.45 -51.90 31.44
C CYS A 17 -3.08 -51.30 31.07
N ILE A 18 -2.12 -52.10 30.60
CA ILE A 18 -0.81 -51.60 30.12
C ILE A 18 -0.94 -50.91 28.75
N PHE A 19 -1.84 -51.39 27.87
CA PHE A 19 -2.10 -50.73 26.58
C PHE A 19 -3.05 -49.52 26.65
N SER A 20 -3.85 -49.38 27.71
CA SER A 20 -4.71 -48.21 27.90
C SER A 20 -4.05 -47.04 28.64
N THR A 21 -2.89 -47.26 29.27
CA THR A 21 -2.08 -46.20 29.91
C THR A 21 -0.96 -45.66 29.01
N LEU A 22 -0.69 -46.29 27.86
CA LEU A 22 0.24 -45.77 26.84
C LEU A 22 -0.39 -44.76 25.87
N LYS A 23 -1.69 -44.52 25.96
CA LYS A 23 -2.36 -43.37 25.33
C LYS A 23 -2.74 -42.40 26.45
N ILE A 24 -2.42 -41.13 26.25
CA ILE A 24 -2.62 -40.01 27.19
C ILE A 24 -1.48 -39.85 28.21
N VAL A 25 -0.24 -39.82 27.73
CA VAL A 25 0.58 -38.64 28.02
C VAL A 25 0.51 -37.78 26.76
N HIS A 26 -0.59 -37.04 26.60
CA HIS A 26 -0.58 -35.87 25.73
C HIS A 26 0.35 -34.86 26.39
N THR A 27 1.63 -34.94 26.03
CA THR A 27 2.61 -33.90 26.29
C THR A 27 2.15 -32.65 25.54
N SER A 28 1.42 -31.78 26.22
CA SER A 28 1.12 -30.42 25.72
C SER A 28 2.38 -29.68 25.24
N GLY A 29 3.56 -30.06 25.75
CA GLY A 29 4.85 -29.59 25.26
C GLY A 29 5.29 -30.12 23.88
N GLN A 30 4.86 -31.31 23.44
CA GLN A 30 5.20 -31.81 22.09
C GLN A 30 4.36 -31.18 20.99
N GLU A 31 3.12 -30.81 21.28
CA GLU A 31 2.26 -30.07 20.34
C GLU A 31 2.76 -28.64 20.15
N GLY A 32 3.16 -27.96 21.24
CA GLY A 32 3.79 -26.64 21.16
C GLY A 32 5.09 -26.63 20.35
N VAL A 33 5.99 -27.60 20.61
CA VAL A 33 7.26 -27.71 19.86
C VAL A 33 7.03 -28.02 18.38
N LYS A 34 6.01 -28.83 18.02
CA LYS A 34 5.65 -29.09 16.61
C LYS A 34 5.06 -27.86 15.92
N GLN A 35 4.23 -27.10 16.62
CA GLN A 35 3.68 -25.86 16.09
C GLN A 35 4.79 -24.84 15.81
N ASP A 36 5.73 -24.63 16.74
CA ASP A 36 6.84 -23.69 16.56
C ASP A 36 7.74 -24.05 15.38
N LEU A 37 7.98 -25.36 15.16
CA LEU A 37 8.72 -25.86 14.00
C LEU A 37 7.97 -25.55 12.69
N ILE A 38 6.67 -25.86 12.60
CA ILE A 38 5.86 -25.58 11.41
C ILE A 38 5.84 -24.08 11.12
N VAL A 39 5.63 -23.24 12.14
CA VAL A 39 5.63 -21.77 11.98
C VAL A 39 6.98 -21.26 11.49
N THR A 40 8.07 -21.80 12.01
CA THR A 40 9.43 -21.46 11.57
C THR A 40 9.65 -21.84 10.11
N GLU A 41 9.20 -23.03 9.69
CA GLU A 41 9.29 -23.46 8.30
C GLU A 41 8.45 -22.60 7.35
N LEU A 42 7.20 -22.27 7.73
CA LEU A 42 6.34 -21.37 6.95
C LEU A 42 6.95 -19.97 6.83
N SER A 43 7.53 -19.45 7.91
CA SER A 43 8.24 -18.16 7.93
C SER A 43 9.43 -18.16 6.98
N ASN A 44 10.22 -19.24 6.98
CA ASN A 44 11.37 -19.40 6.06
C ASN A 44 10.92 -19.49 4.59
N VAL A 45 9.85 -20.25 4.31
CA VAL A 45 9.28 -20.35 2.96
C VAL A 45 8.82 -18.97 2.45
N LEU A 46 8.12 -18.20 3.29
CA LEU A 46 7.71 -16.83 2.95
C LEU A 46 8.92 -15.93 2.70
N LYS A 47 9.94 -16.02 3.55
CA LYS A 47 11.18 -15.25 3.43
C LYS A 47 11.92 -15.54 2.11
N GLU A 48 12.07 -16.82 1.76
CA GLU A 48 12.72 -17.27 0.52
C GLU A 48 11.94 -16.85 -0.71
N TRP A 49 10.62 -17.07 -0.71
CA TRP A 49 9.74 -16.63 -1.79
C TRP A 49 9.85 -15.11 -2.01
N TYR A 50 9.75 -14.33 -0.94
CA TYR A 50 9.77 -12.87 -1.00
C TYR A 50 11.11 -12.36 -1.53
N TYR A 51 12.22 -12.92 -1.05
CA TYR A 51 13.55 -12.63 -1.59
C TYR A 51 13.62 -12.94 -3.09
N GLY A 52 13.13 -14.12 -3.50
CA GLY A 52 13.09 -14.54 -4.90
C GLY A 52 12.37 -13.52 -5.79
N VAL A 53 11.15 -13.14 -5.43
CA VAL A 53 10.35 -12.16 -6.21
C VAL A 53 11.04 -10.79 -6.30
N ARG A 54 11.69 -10.32 -5.23
CA ARG A 54 12.34 -9.00 -5.21
C ARG A 54 13.74 -8.99 -5.83
N SER A 55 14.43 -10.14 -5.85
CA SER A 55 15.80 -10.25 -6.33
C SER A 55 15.99 -9.86 -7.80
N THR A 56 14.93 -9.87 -8.62
CA THR A 56 15.00 -9.42 -10.02
C THR A 56 15.35 -7.93 -10.13
N SER A 57 14.74 -7.10 -9.30
CA SER A 57 14.76 -5.63 -9.45
C SER A 57 15.53 -4.92 -8.33
N PHE A 58 15.85 -5.63 -7.26
CA PHE A 58 16.52 -5.11 -6.07
C PHE A 58 17.77 -5.93 -5.68
N LYS A 59 18.66 -5.31 -4.91
CA LYS A 59 19.88 -5.88 -4.31
C LYS A 59 19.93 -5.55 -2.82
N ASN A 60 20.86 -6.19 -2.11
CA ASN A 60 21.05 -6.02 -0.65
C ASN A 60 19.75 -6.24 0.14
N ILE A 61 18.96 -7.23 -0.28
CA ILE A 61 17.63 -7.50 0.26
C ILE A 61 17.78 -8.18 1.63
N THR A 62 17.23 -7.55 2.66
CA THR A 62 17.03 -8.13 3.98
C THR A 62 15.53 -8.31 4.21
N VAL A 63 15.11 -9.52 4.56
CA VAL A 63 13.69 -9.84 4.81
C VAL A 63 13.54 -10.33 6.24
N ASN A 64 12.74 -9.60 7.03
CA ASN A 64 12.34 -9.97 8.37
C ASN A 64 10.88 -10.41 8.34
N VAL A 65 10.62 -11.59 8.89
CA VAL A 65 9.28 -12.18 8.94
C VAL A 65 8.94 -12.43 10.41
N SER A 66 7.82 -11.91 10.88
CA SER A 66 7.31 -12.13 12.23
C SER A 66 5.86 -12.61 12.18
N GLN A 67 5.48 -13.48 13.11
CA GLN A 67 4.14 -14.03 13.18
C GLN A 67 3.13 -12.97 13.64
N ALA A 68 2.00 -12.85 12.94
CA ALA A 68 0.93 -11.89 13.21
C ALA A 68 -0.23 -12.56 13.96
N ASN A 69 0.02 -12.91 15.23
CA ASN A 69 -0.95 -13.63 16.08
C ASN A 69 -2.23 -12.84 16.40
N ASP A 70 -2.15 -11.52 16.31
CA ASP A 70 -3.26 -10.60 16.51
C ASP A 70 -4.26 -10.60 15.35
N ILE A 71 -3.81 -10.92 14.13
CA ILE A 71 -4.69 -11.06 12.96
C ILE A 71 -5.33 -12.44 12.97
N GLN A 72 -4.49 -13.48 13.09
CA GLN A 72 -4.97 -14.84 13.15
C GLN A 72 -3.97 -15.73 13.91
N PRO A 73 -4.43 -16.50 14.91
CA PRO A 73 -3.58 -17.53 15.50
C PRO A 73 -3.27 -18.62 14.46
N VAL A 74 -2.14 -19.30 14.65
CA VAL A 74 -1.75 -20.41 13.79
C VAL A 74 -2.79 -21.52 13.86
N LYS A 75 -3.18 -22.02 12.69
CA LYS A 75 -4.14 -23.12 12.54
C LYS A 75 -3.40 -24.33 11.99
N ILE A 76 -3.34 -25.39 12.78
CA ILE A 76 -2.78 -26.69 12.38
C ILE A 76 -3.86 -27.74 12.65
N GLY A 77 -4.27 -28.45 11.60
CA GLY A 77 -5.36 -29.42 11.69
C GLY A 77 -5.78 -29.91 10.31
N ASP A 78 -6.46 -31.06 10.25
CA ASP A 78 -7.01 -31.63 9.00
C ASP A 78 -5.99 -31.77 7.87
N GLY A 79 -4.74 -32.10 8.22
CA GLY A 79 -3.63 -32.22 7.26
C GLY A 79 -3.16 -30.90 6.64
N LYS A 80 -3.45 -29.75 7.28
CA LYS A 80 -3.08 -28.41 6.81
C LYS A 80 -2.45 -27.56 7.90
N ALA A 81 -1.59 -26.64 7.48
CA ALA A 81 -1.06 -25.57 8.30
C ALA A 81 -1.36 -24.22 7.66
N GLU A 82 -1.76 -23.25 8.48
CA GLU A 82 -2.03 -21.87 8.09
C GLU A 82 -1.50 -20.90 9.15
N ALA A 83 -0.76 -19.89 8.70
CA ALA A 83 -0.22 -18.85 9.56
C ALA A 83 -0.19 -17.49 8.84
N VAL A 84 -0.34 -16.42 9.62
CA VAL A 84 -0.25 -15.04 9.14
C VAL A 84 1.04 -14.42 9.66
N PHE A 85 1.71 -13.65 8.80
CA PHE A 85 2.99 -13.03 9.07
C PHE A 85 3.01 -11.57 8.64
N TYR A 86 3.69 -10.74 9.43
CA TYR A 86 4.20 -9.46 8.99
C TYR A 86 5.54 -9.65 8.30
N VAL A 87 5.72 -9.00 7.17
CA VAL A 87 6.98 -8.92 6.44
C VAL A 87 7.45 -7.48 6.47
N LYS A 88 8.66 -7.27 6.99
CA LYS A 88 9.41 -6.02 6.84
C LYS A 88 10.68 -6.31 6.05
N ALA A 89 10.76 -5.79 4.84
CA ALA A 89 11.91 -5.94 3.97
C ALA A 89 12.64 -4.61 3.80
N THR A 90 13.97 -4.66 3.68
CA THR A 90 14.79 -3.52 3.26
C THR A 90 15.62 -3.92 2.05
N MET A 91 15.71 -3.05 1.06
CA MET A 91 16.31 -3.37 -0.22
C MET A 91 16.79 -2.12 -0.97
N ILE A 92 17.67 -2.28 -1.94
CA ILE A 92 18.19 -1.19 -2.77
C ILE A 92 17.86 -1.47 -4.24
N PRO A 93 17.30 -0.52 -5.00
CA PRO A 93 17.10 -0.67 -6.44
C PRO A 93 18.38 -1.08 -7.18
N LYS A 94 18.24 -2.00 -8.13
CA LYS A 94 19.34 -2.36 -9.03
C LYS A 94 19.64 -1.27 -10.06
N ALA A 95 18.64 -0.45 -10.42
CA ALA A 95 18.78 0.64 -11.37
C ALA A 95 19.97 1.54 -11.04
N THR A 96 20.75 1.84 -12.06
CA THR A 96 21.86 2.79 -12.02
C THR A 96 21.41 4.18 -12.42
N LEU A 97 22.24 5.19 -12.14
CA LEU A 97 22.00 6.57 -12.58
C LEU A 97 22.00 6.68 -14.12
N GLU A 98 22.85 5.90 -14.77
CA GLU A 98 22.91 5.81 -16.22
C GLU A 98 21.59 5.27 -16.79
N GLU A 99 21.12 4.13 -16.30
CA GLU A 99 19.83 3.54 -16.70
C GLU A 99 18.65 4.48 -16.41
N ALA A 100 18.65 5.16 -15.26
CA ALA A 100 17.65 6.17 -14.95
C ALA A 100 17.64 7.31 -15.98
N SER A 101 18.81 7.82 -16.38
CA SER A 101 18.94 8.87 -17.40
C SER A 101 18.56 8.40 -18.81
N GLN A 102 18.69 7.10 -19.07
CA GLN A 102 18.40 6.47 -20.37
C GLN A 102 17.03 5.78 -20.40
N SER A 103 16.19 6.01 -19.39
CA SER A 103 14.85 5.45 -19.29
C SER A 103 14.08 5.68 -20.59
N PRO A 104 13.44 4.65 -21.17
CA PRO A 104 12.72 4.79 -22.43
C PRO A 104 11.59 5.81 -22.31
N PHE A 105 10.95 5.89 -21.14
CA PHE A 105 9.93 6.89 -20.85
C PHE A 105 10.48 8.32 -20.98
N LEU A 106 11.63 8.62 -20.35
CA LEU A 106 12.28 9.93 -20.47
C LEU A 106 12.67 10.24 -21.92
N LYS A 107 13.17 9.24 -22.65
CA LYS A 107 13.48 9.38 -24.08
C LYS A 107 12.25 9.75 -24.90
N GLY A 108 11.10 9.15 -24.59
CA GLY A 108 9.81 9.51 -25.19
C GLY A 108 9.43 10.97 -24.97
N MET A 109 9.58 11.45 -23.73
CA MET A 109 9.33 12.85 -23.37
C MET A 109 10.28 13.80 -24.12
N GLN A 110 11.58 13.48 -24.16
CA GLN A 110 12.62 14.24 -24.88
C GLN A 110 12.36 14.25 -26.39
N ARG A 111 11.94 13.13 -26.95
CA ARG A 111 11.59 13.00 -28.36
C ARG A 111 10.46 13.93 -28.75
N TYR A 112 9.39 14.01 -27.96
CA TYR A 112 8.30 14.97 -28.20
C TYR A 112 8.83 16.41 -28.26
N LEU A 113 9.66 16.80 -27.28
CA LEU A 113 10.25 18.14 -27.21
C LEU A 113 11.07 18.43 -28.47
N ASN A 114 11.94 17.51 -28.88
CA ASN A 114 12.82 17.69 -30.03
C ASN A 114 12.04 17.79 -31.35
N GLU A 115 11.05 16.92 -31.57
CA GLU A 115 10.25 16.92 -32.81
C GLU A 115 9.31 18.14 -32.93
N ASN A 116 8.88 18.71 -31.80
CA ASN A 116 7.90 19.80 -31.78
C ASN A 116 8.47 21.15 -31.35
N LYS A 117 9.79 21.25 -31.09
CA LYS A 117 10.43 22.47 -30.55
C LYS A 117 10.10 23.74 -31.33
N THR A 118 9.99 23.65 -32.65
CA THR A 118 9.69 24.79 -33.53
C THR A 118 8.20 25.19 -33.54
N LYS A 119 7.32 24.31 -33.06
CA LYS A 119 5.86 24.53 -32.96
C LYS A 119 5.42 24.99 -31.57
N LEU A 120 6.24 24.73 -30.56
CA LEU A 120 5.96 25.08 -29.18
C LEU A 120 6.35 26.54 -28.87
N THR A 121 5.56 27.20 -28.03
CA THR A 121 5.94 28.51 -27.48
C THR A 121 7.07 28.37 -26.44
N PRO A 122 7.81 29.45 -26.11
CA PRO A 122 8.82 29.40 -25.04
C PRO A 122 8.26 28.92 -23.69
N ALA A 123 7.01 29.28 -23.35
CA ALA A 123 6.35 28.82 -22.12
C ALA A 123 6.06 27.32 -22.16
N GLN A 124 5.61 26.79 -23.31
CA GLN A 124 5.40 25.36 -23.51
C GLN A 124 6.70 24.58 -23.41
N ILE A 125 7.77 25.05 -24.07
CA ILE A 125 9.11 24.43 -23.99
C ILE A 125 9.57 24.32 -22.53
N LYS A 126 9.51 25.44 -21.78
CA LYS A 126 9.87 25.46 -20.37
C LYS A 126 9.04 24.47 -19.54
N THR A 127 7.75 24.35 -19.83
CA THR A 127 6.86 23.39 -19.16
C THR A 127 7.30 21.94 -19.40
N VAL A 128 7.61 21.59 -20.66
CA VAL A 128 8.10 20.25 -21.01
C VAL A 128 9.45 19.95 -20.37
N GLU A 129 10.39 20.90 -20.42
CA GLU A 129 11.71 20.76 -19.80
C GLU A 129 11.61 20.54 -18.28
N LEU A 130 10.68 21.24 -17.61
CA LEU A 130 10.41 21.04 -16.20
C LEU A 130 9.82 19.65 -15.91
N ALA A 131 8.85 19.17 -16.70
CA ALA A 131 8.28 17.84 -16.54
C ALA A 131 9.33 16.72 -16.76
N ILE A 132 10.19 16.87 -17.77
CA ILE A 132 11.34 15.97 -17.99
C ILE A 132 12.27 15.98 -16.78
N LYS A 133 12.59 17.17 -16.26
CA LYS A 133 13.46 17.31 -15.09
C LYS A 133 12.85 16.67 -13.85
N GLU A 134 11.57 16.91 -13.56
CA GLU A 134 10.88 16.33 -12.41
C GLU A 134 10.90 14.79 -12.49
N LYS A 135 10.59 14.22 -13.66
CA LYS A 135 10.63 12.76 -13.86
C LYS A 135 12.04 12.19 -13.71
N TYR A 136 13.06 12.88 -14.24
CA TYR A 136 14.46 12.48 -14.05
C TYR A 136 14.89 12.55 -12.59
N ASP A 137 14.55 13.63 -11.89
CA ASP A 137 14.88 13.81 -10.48
C ASP A 137 14.20 12.73 -9.63
N ALA A 138 12.94 12.38 -9.90
CA ALA A 138 12.24 11.29 -9.23
C ALA A 138 12.93 9.93 -9.43
N LEU A 139 13.32 9.61 -10.67
CA LEU A 139 14.07 8.37 -10.97
C LEU A 139 15.44 8.34 -10.29
N LYS A 140 16.16 9.47 -10.34
CA LYS A 140 17.46 9.64 -9.70
C LYS A 140 17.37 9.51 -8.17
N ASP A 141 16.30 10.02 -7.56
CA ASP A 141 16.12 10.00 -6.11
C ASP A 141 16.09 8.57 -5.56
N MET A 142 15.62 7.59 -6.33
CA MET A 142 15.55 6.20 -5.90
C MET A 142 16.88 5.44 -6.03
N VAL A 143 17.77 5.89 -6.91
CA VAL A 143 19.01 5.17 -7.22
C VAL A 143 19.89 5.05 -5.98
N SER A 144 20.28 3.80 -5.67
CA SER A 144 21.15 3.46 -4.53
C SER A 144 20.61 3.83 -3.15
N LYS A 145 19.34 4.25 -3.03
CA LYS A 145 18.70 4.48 -1.74
C LYS A 145 18.11 3.19 -1.17
N LEU A 146 18.18 3.07 0.15
CA LEU A 146 17.48 2.02 0.88
C LEU A 146 15.97 2.30 0.81
N HIS A 147 15.23 1.31 0.36
CA HIS A 147 13.78 1.26 0.38
C HIS A 147 13.33 0.24 1.42
N GLU A 148 12.34 0.61 2.23
CA GLU A 148 11.67 -0.33 3.14
C GLU A 148 10.33 -0.71 2.51
N GLU A 149 9.99 -2.00 2.54
CA GLU A 149 8.69 -2.50 2.13
C GLU A 149 8.05 -3.23 3.31
N ASN A 150 6.77 -2.93 3.57
CA ASN A 150 5.98 -3.60 4.59
C ASN A 150 4.80 -4.34 3.92
N GLY A 151 4.42 -5.48 4.50
CA GLY A 151 3.24 -6.20 4.06
C GLY A 151 2.80 -7.29 5.04
N THR A 152 1.54 -7.68 4.89
CA THR A 152 0.91 -8.75 5.69
C THR A 152 0.57 -9.91 4.77
N PHE A 153 1.06 -11.11 5.12
CA PHE A 153 0.96 -12.30 4.28
C PHE A 153 0.38 -13.47 5.05
N LYS A 154 -0.43 -14.27 4.38
CA LYS A 154 -0.88 -15.56 4.88
C LYS A 154 -0.25 -16.67 4.08
N VAL A 155 0.30 -17.67 4.76
CA VAL A 155 0.86 -18.88 4.15
C VAL A 155 -0.02 -20.06 4.52
N VAL A 156 -0.42 -20.84 3.51
CA VAL A 156 -1.22 -22.06 3.68
C VAL A 156 -0.49 -23.20 2.98
N CYS A 157 -0.37 -24.35 3.64
CA CYS A 157 0.16 -25.57 3.00
C CYS A 157 -0.50 -26.83 3.59
N GLY A 158 -0.31 -27.95 2.91
CA GLY A 158 -0.53 -29.29 3.44
C GLY A 158 0.56 -29.70 4.43
N ILE A 159 0.24 -30.69 5.26
CA ILE A 159 1.17 -31.36 6.18
C ILE A 159 1.34 -32.79 5.70
N THR A 160 2.59 -33.25 5.60
CA THR A 160 2.91 -34.62 5.19
C THR A 160 2.58 -35.64 6.29
N SER A 161 2.62 -36.94 5.97
CA SER A 161 2.42 -38.02 6.95
C SER A 161 3.41 -37.97 8.13
N GLU A 162 4.57 -37.36 7.93
CA GLU A 162 5.64 -37.20 8.92
C GLU A 162 5.42 -35.99 9.83
N GLY A 163 4.40 -35.17 9.58
CA GLY A 163 4.11 -33.96 10.35
C GLY A 163 4.94 -32.74 9.97
N THR A 164 5.59 -32.76 8.80
CA THR A 164 6.34 -31.62 8.22
C THR A 164 5.51 -30.90 7.16
N ILE A 165 5.89 -29.67 6.76
CA ILE A 165 5.16 -28.98 5.69
C ILE A 165 5.38 -29.66 4.33
N ASP A 166 4.32 -29.77 3.53
CA ASP A 166 4.43 -30.11 2.11
C ASP A 166 4.73 -28.83 1.30
N LYS A 167 6.01 -28.62 1.00
CA LYS A 167 6.50 -27.44 0.27
C LYS A 167 5.85 -27.25 -1.11
N ASN A 168 5.42 -28.33 -1.77
CA ASN A 168 4.81 -28.26 -3.10
C ASN A 168 3.36 -27.78 -3.06
N SER A 169 2.73 -27.81 -1.89
CA SER A 169 1.35 -27.38 -1.68
C SER A 169 1.22 -25.94 -1.17
N VAL A 170 2.35 -25.25 -0.98
CA VAL A 170 2.40 -23.90 -0.41
C VAL A 170 1.64 -22.93 -1.30
N LYS A 171 0.77 -22.15 -0.66
CA LYS A 171 0.11 -20.98 -1.24
C LYS A 171 0.36 -19.78 -0.35
N ILE A 172 0.76 -18.68 -0.96
CA ILE A 172 1.01 -17.41 -0.28
C ILE A 172 -0.06 -16.43 -0.74
N PHE A 173 -0.69 -15.78 0.23
CA PHE A 173 -1.69 -14.74 0.03
C PHE A 173 -1.18 -13.45 0.66
N TYR A 174 -1.60 -12.31 0.12
CA TYR A 174 -1.31 -11.00 0.68
C TYR A 174 -2.61 -10.32 1.10
N ASP A 175 -2.53 -9.45 2.12
CA ASP A 175 -3.68 -8.71 2.62
C ASP A 175 -3.97 -7.48 1.76
N VAL A 176 -5.19 -7.37 1.24
CA VAL A 176 -5.70 -6.19 0.53
C VAL A 176 -6.60 -5.31 1.38
N SER A 177 -6.88 -5.72 2.62
CA SER A 177 -7.71 -4.97 3.55
C SER A 177 -6.90 -3.80 4.12
N VAL A 178 -6.78 -2.72 3.35
CA VAL A 178 -6.16 -1.49 3.86
C VAL A 178 -6.87 -0.94 5.12
N LYS A 179 -8.08 -1.46 5.43
CA LYS A 179 -8.80 -1.29 6.70
C LYS A 179 -9.71 -2.50 6.98
N GLY A 180 -9.73 -2.97 8.23
CA GLY A 180 -10.74 -3.91 8.74
C GLY A 180 -10.28 -5.36 8.77
N GLU A 181 -11.21 -6.30 8.56
CA GLU A 181 -10.90 -7.73 8.52
C GLU A 181 -10.00 -8.06 7.32
N ALA A 182 -8.95 -8.86 7.58
CA ALA A 182 -7.98 -9.30 6.59
C ALA A 182 -8.66 -9.90 5.35
N ARG A 183 -8.28 -9.39 4.17
CA ARG A 183 -8.78 -9.88 2.88
C ARG A 183 -7.62 -10.43 2.09
N TRP A 184 -7.66 -11.74 1.84
CA TRP A 184 -6.55 -12.47 1.26
C TRP A 184 -6.72 -12.63 -0.24
N GLU A 185 -5.75 -12.13 -1.00
CA GLU A 185 -5.64 -12.38 -2.43
C GLU A 185 -4.40 -13.21 -2.74
N ASP A 186 -4.47 -14.06 -3.76
CA ASP A 186 -3.38 -14.96 -4.14
C ASP A 186 -2.21 -14.16 -4.74
N THR A 187 -1.01 -14.39 -4.21
CA THR A 187 0.18 -13.65 -4.64
C THR A 187 0.63 -13.97 -6.07
N ASN A 188 0.19 -15.09 -6.65
CA ASN A 188 0.50 -15.44 -8.04
C ASN A 188 -0.03 -14.43 -9.07
N ASN A 189 -1.04 -13.63 -8.72
CA ASN A 189 -1.59 -12.59 -9.59
C ASN A 189 -1.15 -11.17 -9.20
N SER A 190 -0.52 -11.03 -8.04
CA SER A 190 -0.52 -9.76 -7.31
C SER A 190 0.85 -9.09 -7.25
N PHE A 191 1.89 -9.81 -7.67
CA PHE A 191 3.23 -9.25 -7.92
C PHE A 191 3.65 -9.40 -9.39
N VAL A 192 2.70 -9.74 -10.28
CA VAL A 192 2.98 -9.88 -11.70
C VAL A 192 3.10 -8.48 -12.28
N SER A 193 4.34 -8.08 -12.57
CA SER A 193 4.60 -6.91 -13.38
C SER A 193 4.04 -7.13 -14.78
N SER A 194 3.12 -6.28 -15.22
CA SER A 194 2.93 -6.10 -16.65
C SER A 194 4.21 -5.48 -17.20
N THR A 195 4.99 -6.28 -17.93
CA THR A 195 6.22 -5.83 -18.56
C THR A 195 5.89 -4.95 -19.75
N PHE A 196 6.27 -3.66 -19.67
CA PHE A 196 6.27 -2.83 -20.85
C PHE A 196 7.53 -3.03 -21.66
N THR A 197 7.36 -3.22 -22.96
CA THR A 197 8.48 -3.17 -23.91
C THR A 197 9.04 -1.75 -23.99
N TYR A 198 10.31 -1.63 -24.38
CA TYR A 198 10.97 -0.34 -24.59
C TYR A 198 10.15 0.64 -25.45
N ASP A 199 9.61 0.16 -26.59
CA ASP A 199 8.84 1.01 -27.52
C ASP A 199 7.52 1.52 -26.92
N VAL A 200 6.88 0.68 -26.10
CA VAL A 200 5.65 1.07 -25.38
C VAL A 200 5.98 2.16 -24.36
N GLU A 201 7.08 2.01 -23.60
CA GLU A 201 7.51 3.02 -22.64
C GLU A 201 7.86 4.36 -23.30
N GLU A 202 8.60 4.33 -24.40
CA GLU A 202 8.93 5.54 -25.16
C GLU A 202 7.66 6.22 -25.70
N LYS A 203 6.73 5.44 -26.26
CA LYS A 203 5.44 5.96 -26.74
C LYS A 203 4.61 6.57 -25.60
N ARG A 204 4.65 5.97 -24.40
CA ARG A 204 3.97 6.49 -23.21
C ARG A 204 4.55 7.85 -22.81
N GLY A 205 5.87 7.96 -22.68
CA GLY A 205 6.53 9.23 -22.37
C GLY A 205 6.22 10.33 -23.37
N TYR A 206 6.20 10.00 -24.67
CA TYR A 206 5.80 10.94 -25.72
C TYR A 206 4.34 11.41 -25.55
N THR A 207 3.43 10.45 -25.32
CA THR A 207 2.00 10.71 -25.19
C THR A 207 1.70 11.52 -23.93
N GLU A 208 2.45 11.31 -22.85
CA GLU A 208 2.30 12.07 -21.61
C GLU A 208 2.60 13.55 -21.80
N ILE A 209 3.74 13.88 -22.41
CA ILE A 209 4.07 15.29 -22.69
C ILE A 209 3.10 15.89 -23.70
N LYS A 210 2.69 15.13 -24.72
CA LYS A 210 1.68 15.59 -25.67
C LYS A 210 0.38 15.95 -24.93
N GLY A 211 -0.12 15.05 -24.09
CA GLY A 211 -1.33 15.27 -23.30
C GLY A 211 -1.19 16.43 -22.30
N LEU A 212 0.00 16.60 -21.70
CA LEU A 212 0.31 17.75 -20.85
C LEU A 212 0.14 19.06 -21.62
N ILE A 213 0.74 19.19 -22.79
CA ILE A 213 0.66 20.41 -23.61
C ILE A 213 -0.76 20.64 -24.14
N GLU A 214 -1.44 19.60 -24.62
CA GLU A 214 -2.82 19.69 -25.10
C GLU A 214 -3.79 20.10 -23.97
N LYS A 215 -3.65 19.52 -22.77
CA LYS A 215 -4.49 19.87 -21.62
C LYS A 215 -4.22 21.28 -21.13
N LEU A 216 -2.94 21.65 -20.97
CA LEU A 216 -2.56 22.98 -20.49
C LEU A 216 -2.94 24.08 -21.46
N TYR A 217 -2.69 23.91 -22.75
CA TYR A 217 -2.80 24.98 -23.74
C TYR A 217 -4.01 24.84 -24.66
N SER A 218 -5.03 24.09 -24.24
CA SER A 218 -6.32 24.08 -24.94
C SER A 218 -7.05 25.41 -24.76
N SER A 219 -7.65 25.91 -25.85
CA SER A 219 -8.22 27.26 -25.97
C SER A 219 -9.42 27.58 -25.07
N ASN A 220 -9.87 26.64 -24.22
CA ASN A 220 -11.13 26.71 -23.47
C ASN A 220 -10.98 26.52 -21.94
N VAL A 221 -9.75 26.51 -21.39
CA VAL A 221 -9.54 26.25 -19.95
C VAL A 221 -9.27 27.55 -19.20
N SER A 222 -10.15 27.90 -18.26
CA SER A 222 -9.91 29.00 -17.31
C SER A 222 -8.78 28.65 -16.35
N ALA A 223 -7.86 29.58 -16.09
CA ALA A 223 -6.76 29.37 -15.16
C ALA A 223 -7.27 29.07 -13.74
N ASN A 224 -6.99 27.88 -13.23
CA ASN A 224 -7.19 27.58 -11.81
C ASN A 224 -6.05 28.26 -11.00
N PRO A 225 -6.34 28.80 -9.80
CA PRO A 225 -5.30 29.23 -8.87
C PRO A 225 -4.36 28.04 -8.54
N ILE A 226 -3.16 28.26 -8.01
CA ILE A 226 -2.24 27.22 -7.50
C ILE A 226 -1.81 27.62 -6.09
N SER A 227 -1.46 26.66 -5.23
CA SER A 227 -0.95 26.95 -3.89
C SER A 227 0.38 27.71 -3.97
N PRO A 228 0.61 28.72 -3.11
CA PRO A 228 1.87 29.47 -3.06
C PRO A 228 3.10 28.60 -2.75
N ASN A 229 2.90 27.37 -2.27
CA ASN A 229 3.96 26.39 -2.02
C ASN A 229 4.40 25.61 -3.28
N SER A 230 3.77 25.85 -4.43
CA SER A 230 4.18 25.21 -5.68
C SER A 230 5.55 25.72 -6.13
N VAL A 231 6.53 24.81 -6.26
CA VAL A 231 7.89 25.12 -6.74
C VAL A 231 7.87 25.50 -8.23
N TYR A 232 6.91 24.98 -8.99
CA TYR A 232 6.71 25.29 -10.39
C TYR A 232 5.42 26.10 -10.55
N GLN A 233 5.51 27.27 -11.17
CA GLN A 233 4.36 28.17 -11.35
C GLN A 233 3.15 27.50 -12.06
N ASN A 234 3.39 26.38 -12.78
CA ASN A 234 2.40 25.70 -13.60
C ASN A 234 2.26 24.18 -13.35
N LEU A 235 3.03 23.57 -12.44
CA LEU A 235 3.06 22.10 -12.25
C LEU A 235 2.91 21.72 -10.78
N TYR A 236 2.10 20.70 -10.53
CA TYR A 236 2.12 19.91 -9.30
C TYR A 236 3.53 19.37 -9.03
N ASN A 237 4.07 19.57 -7.84
CA ASN A 237 5.33 18.98 -7.42
C ASN A 237 5.06 17.66 -6.68
N ARG A 238 5.18 16.56 -7.42
CA ARG A 238 4.98 15.19 -6.92
C ARG A 238 5.91 14.82 -5.80
N THR A 239 7.18 15.19 -5.94
CA THR A 239 8.22 14.92 -4.94
C THR A 239 7.88 15.58 -3.60
N ASN A 240 7.34 16.80 -3.61
CA ASN A 240 6.89 17.46 -2.39
C ASN A 240 5.70 16.73 -1.75
N ALA A 241 4.69 16.35 -2.53
CA ALA A 241 3.55 15.59 -2.00
C ALA A 241 3.99 14.25 -1.39
N LYS A 242 4.87 13.53 -2.08
CA LYS A 242 5.51 12.32 -1.59
C LYS A 242 6.29 12.58 -0.29
N ASN A 243 7.11 13.64 -0.25
CA ASN A 243 7.90 13.98 0.95
C ASN A 243 7.00 14.33 2.14
N TYR A 244 5.86 14.98 1.90
CA TYR A 244 4.85 15.20 2.93
C TYR A 244 4.30 13.88 3.44
N ALA A 245 3.87 13.01 2.53
CA ALA A 245 3.31 11.72 2.87
C ALA A 245 4.30 10.89 3.70
N ASP A 246 5.56 10.85 3.28
CA ASP A 246 6.66 10.20 3.98
C ASP A 246 6.93 10.75 5.38
N LEU A 247 6.87 12.07 5.54
CA LEU A 247 7.20 12.75 6.78
C LEU A 247 6.09 12.58 7.83
N TYR A 248 4.84 12.61 7.38
CA TYR A 248 3.68 12.69 8.27
C TYR A 248 2.90 11.38 8.42
N THR A 249 3.37 10.29 7.82
CA THR A 249 2.87 8.93 8.04
C THR A 249 3.89 8.07 8.80
N SER A 250 3.44 6.94 9.32
CA SER A 250 4.30 5.93 9.93
C SER A 250 3.81 4.52 9.59
N GLU A 251 4.49 3.51 10.12
CA GLU A 251 3.96 2.14 10.20
C GLU A 251 3.56 1.89 11.66
N ALA A 252 2.27 2.05 11.98
CA ALA A 252 1.82 2.02 13.37
C ALA A 252 1.99 0.61 13.97
N LEU A 253 2.62 0.59 15.15
CA LEU A 253 2.66 -0.61 15.98
C LEU A 253 1.30 -0.81 16.66
N GLN A 254 0.94 -2.06 16.95
CA GLN A 254 -0.30 -2.39 17.67
C GLN A 254 -0.42 -1.67 19.02
N SER A 255 0.70 -1.38 19.68
CA SER A 255 0.74 -0.62 20.94
C SER A 255 0.30 0.84 20.79
N LYS A 256 0.20 1.36 19.56
CA LYS A 256 -0.31 2.68 19.23
C LYS A 256 -1.74 2.52 18.74
N THR A 257 -2.70 2.59 19.65
CA THR A 257 -4.13 2.56 19.30
C THR A 257 -4.78 3.89 19.64
N ILE A 258 -5.63 4.37 18.74
CA ILE A 258 -6.56 5.46 19.03
C ILE A 258 -8.00 4.94 19.00
N THR A 259 -8.85 5.51 19.85
CA THR A 259 -10.29 5.23 19.85
C THR A 259 -11.02 6.52 19.51
N CYS A 260 -11.84 6.48 18.48
CA CYS A 260 -12.65 7.60 18.04
C CYS A 260 -14.11 7.46 18.43
N TRP A 261 -14.73 8.61 18.69
CA TRP A 261 -16.04 8.71 19.30
C TRP A 261 -17.01 9.51 18.43
N ILE A 262 -18.27 9.12 18.44
CA ILE A 262 -19.40 9.88 17.88
C ILE A 262 -20.37 10.12 19.03
N ASN A 263 -20.69 11.38 19.33
CA ASN A 263 -21.66 11.74 20.39
C ASN A 263 -21.38 11.03 21.73
N ASN A 264 -20.13 11.03 22.19
CA ASN A 264 -19.69 10.33 23.40
C ASN A 264 -19.98 8.81 23.43
N THR A 265 -20.03 8.16 22.26
CA THR A 265 -19.99 6.69 22.13
C THR A 265 -18.75 6.27 21.35
N PRO A 266 -17.95 5.28 21.83
CA PRO A 266 -16.81 4.77 21.06
C PRO A 266 -17.34 4.01 19.83
N VAL A 267 -16.78 4.32 18.66
CA VAL A 267 -17.27 3.75 17.39
C VAL A 267 -16.19 2.94 16.68
N VAL A 268 -14.94 3.37 16.74
CA VAL A 268 -13.82 2.72 16.04
C VAL A 268 -12.56 2.81 16.90
N SER A 269 -11.85 1.71 17.04
CA SER A 269 -10.46 1.67 17.49
C SER A 269 -9.58 1.18 16.34
N GLN A 270 -8.44 1.82 16.13
CA GLN A 270 -7.50 1.46 15.07
C GLN A 270 -6.06 1.70 15.51
N TYR A 271 -5.14 0.93 14.92
CA TYR A 271 -3.70 1.12 15.11
C TYR A 271 -3.30 2.42 14.41
N THR A 272 -2.79 3.40 15.14
CA THR A 272 -2.47 4.72 14.61
C THR A 272 -1.43 5.38 15.51
N ASP A 273 -0.30 5.76 14.94
CA ASP A 273 0.74 6.53 15.59
C ASP A 273 0.69 7.99 15.13
N MET A 274 -0.24 8.71 15.74
CA MET A 274 -0.44 10.13 15.47
C MET A 274 0.74 11.04 15.85
N SER A 275 1.82 10.50 16.45
CA SER A 275 3.02 11.30 16.75
C SER A 275 3.74 11.78 15.48
N TYR A 276 3.50 11.13 14.35
CA TYR A 276 4.01 11.55 13.04
C TYR A 276 3.09 12.53 12.33
N TRP A 277 1.81 12.62 12.69
CA TRP A 277 0.84 13.43 11.94
C TRP A 277 1.12 14.92 12.10
N ASN A 278 0.77 15.73 11.09
CA ASN A 278 0.94 17.18 11.08
C ASN A 278 -0.08 17.93 11.95
N ASN A 279 -0.25 17.50 13.21
CA ASN A 279 -1.23 18.05 14.15
C ASN A 279 -0.93 19.49 14.57
N SER A 280 0.30 19.99 14.34
CA SER A 280 0.65 21.39 14.61
C SER A 280 0.02 22.35 13.61
N GLN A 281 -0.09 21.94 12.34
CA GLN A 281 -0.71 22.73 11.28
C GLN A 281 -2.19 22.38 11.08
N TYR A 282 -2.53 21.10 11.26
CA TYR A 282 -3.85 20.54 11.01
C TYR A 282 -4.36 19.81 12.26
N PRO A 283 -4.72 20.55 13.32
CA PRO A 283 -5.09 19.95 14.59
C PRO A 283 -6.41 19.18 14.48
N LEU A 284 -6.41 17.94 14.96
CA LEU A 284 -7.64 17.16 15.10
C LEU A 284 -8.46 17.59 16.31
N THR A 285 -9.78 17.59 16.13
CA THR A 285 -10.71 17.93 17.20
C THR A 285 -10.79 16.80 18.24
N LYS A 286 -10.71 17.18 19.52
CA LYS A 286 -10.91 16.29 20.67
C LYS A 286 -12.19 16.66 21.42
N TYR A 287 -12.86 15.67 21.96
CA TYR A 287 -13.87 15.85 23.00
C TYR A 287 -13.22 16.28 24.32
N SER A 288 -14.03 16.85 25.23
CA SER A 288 -13.58 17.32 26.55
C SER A 288 -12.98 16.22 27.44
N ASN A 289 -13.31 14.96 27.18
CA ASN A 289 -12.74 13.78 27.84
C ASN A 289 -11.41 13.31 27.21
N GLY A 290 -10.86 14.06 26.25
CA GLY A 290 -9.57 13.78 25.62
C GLY A 290 -9.61 12.83 24.42
N TYR A 291 -10.76 12.22 24.12
CA TYR A 291 -10.91 11.34 22.95
C TYR A 291 -11.05 12.11 21.65
N TYR A 292 -10.68 11.48 20.54
CA TYR A 292 -10.78 12.10 19.22
C TYR A 292 -12.18 11.96 18.62
N GLU A 293 -12.60 12.98 17.87
CA GLU A 293 -13.74 12.86 16.96
C GLU A 293 -13.46 11.81 15.87
N GLN A 294 -14.52 11.28 15.26
CA GLN A 294 -14.46 10.24 14.23
C GLN A 294 -13.44 10.49 13.11
N LEU A 295 -13.16 11.76 12.80
CA LEU A 295 -12.19 12.17 11.79
C LEU A 295 -10.80 11.57 12.02
N ALA A 296 -10.36 11.44 13.28
CA ALA A 296 -9.05 10.84 13.56
C ALA A 296 -8.97 9.36 13.11
N CYS A 297 -10.09 8.65 13.04
CA CYS A 297 -10.13 7.26 12.59
C CYS A 297 -10.46 7.10 11.10
N ASN A 298 -10.75 8.18 10.39
CA ASN A 298 -11.08 8.19 8.96
C ASN A 298 -10.30 9.29 8.23
N ASN A 299 -9.04 9.48 8.59
CA ASN A 299 -8.23 10.62 8.15
C ASN A 299 -7.56 10.42 6.77
N CYS A 300 -7.76 9.30 6.07
CA CYS A 300 -7.06 9.03 4.80
C CYS A 300 -7.27 10.11 3.72
N ALA A 301 -8.51 10.55 3.54
CA ALA A 301 -8.81 11.59 2.56
C ALA A 301 -8.26 12.97 2.98
N ASP A 302 -8.24 13.26 4.28
CA ASP A 302 -7.68 14.49 4.84
C ASP A 302 -6.16 14.51 4.66
N PHE A 303 -5.48 13.42 5.00
CA PHE A 303 -4.05 13.20 4.76
C PHE A 303 -3.65 13.38 3.30
N VAL A 304 -4.34 12.69 2.38
CA VAL A 304 -4.05 12.80 0.94
C VAL A 304 -4.28 14.22 0.45
N SER A 305 -5.31 14.91 0.96
CA SER A 305 -5.50 16.34 0.66
C SER A 305 -4.31 17.17 1.14
N GLN A 306 -3.85 17.02 2.39
CA GLN A 306 -2.71 17.78 2.91
C GLN A 306 -1.43 17.53 2.10
N ALA A 307 -1.17 16.28 1.72
CA ALA A 307 -0.04 15.92 0.87
C ALA A 307 -0.12 16.61 -0.51
N MET A 308 -1.28 16.58 -1.16
CA MET A 308 -1.48 17.28 -2.44
C MET A 308 -1.32 18.80 -2.31
N TYR A 309 -1.82 19.40 -1.23
CA TYR A 309 -1.64 20.84 -0.97
C TYR A 309 -0.16 21.20 -0.82
N TYR A 310 0.60 20.35 -0.13
CA TYR A 310 2.05 20.52 0.00
C TYR A 310 2.78 20.33 -1.33
N GLY A 311 2.25 19.47 -2.21
CA GLY A 311 2.65 19.37 -3.62
C GLY A 311 2.26 20.57 -4.49
N GLY A 312 1.61 21.60 -3.94
CA GLY A 312 1.25 22.81 -4.66
C GLY A 312 -0.19 22.82 -5.22
N MET A 313 -1.03 21.82 -4.89
CA MET A 313 -2.41 21.81 -5.35
C MET A 313 -3.19 23.03 -4.85
N ALA A 314 -4.00 23.59 -5.75
CA ALA A 314 -4.82 24.76 -5.48
C ALA A 314 -5.95 24.49 -4.49
N ILE A 315 -6.07 25.39 -3.53
CA ILE A 315 -7.15 25.39 -2.55
C ILE A 315 -8.22 26.39 -2.95
N ASP A 316 -9.47 26.07 -2.64
CA ASP A 316 -10.59 27.00 -2.72
C ASP A 316 -11.31 27.05 -1.36
N ASN A 317 -12.50 27.66 -1.32
CA ASN A 317 -13.28 27.79 -0.10
C ASN A 317 -13.81 26.45 0.47
N TYR A 318 -13.75 25.37 -0.30
CA TYR A 318 -14.13 24.01 0.12
C TYR A 318 -12.94 23.20 0.63
N TRP A 319 -11.72 23.66 0.36
CA TRP A 319 -10.50 23.02 0.83
C TRP A 319 -10.18 23.42 2.26
N ASN A 320 -10.50 22.55 3.21
CA ASN A 320 -10.23 22.83 4.60
C ASN A 320 -9.87 21.57 5.40
N PRO A 321 -8.62 21.11 5.31
CA PRO A 321 -8.17 19.94 6.06
C PRO A 321 -8.36 20.11 7.57
N SER A 322 -8.85 19.05 8.20
CA SER A 322 -8.92 18.81 9.66
C SER A 322 -9.75 19.74 10.57
N ILE A 323 -10.17 20.93 10.14
CA ILE A 323 -10.82 21.92 11.04
C ILE A 323 -12.28 22.31 10.71
N ARG A 324 -12.87 21.82 9.60
CA ARG A 324 -14.28 22.12 9.25
C ARG A 324 -15.19 20.90 9.21
N LYS A 325 -16.36 21.03 9.85
CA LYS A 325 -17.48 20.07 9.82
C LYS A 325 -18.40 20.24 8.60
N THR A 326 -18.11 21.18 7.69
CA THR A 326 -18.87 21.43 6.45
C THR A 326 -17.94 21.77 5.28
N GLY A 327 -18.13 21.07 4.17
CA GLY A 327 -17.37 21.06 2.91
C GLY A 327 -18.32 21.01 1.71
N PHE A 328 -17.86 20.51 0.55
CA PHE A 328 -18.64 20.51 -0.70
C PHE A 328 -19.97 19.76 -0.55
N GLY A 329 -21.09 20.40 -0.90
CA GLY A 329 -22.44 19.81 -0.77
C GLY A 329 -22.94 19.64 0.67
N GLY A 330 -22.38 20.36 1.65
CA GLY A 330 -22.80 20.27 3.07
C GLY A 330 -22.24 19.06 3.82
N LYS A 331 -21.30 18.32 3.23
CA LYS A 331 -20.66 17.13 3.79
C LYS A 331 -19.34 17.47 4.49
N TRP A 332 -18.78 16.60 5.31
CA TRP A 332 -17.54 16.89 6.06
C TRP A 332 -16.32 17.08 5.13
N CYS A 333 -15.44 18.06 5.40
CA CYS A 333 -14.28 18.37 4.56
C CYS A 333 -13.30 17.19 4.46
N TRP A 334 -13.17 16.59 3.27
CA TRP A 334 -12.21 15.52 2.93
C TRP A 334 -12.11 14.39 3.98
N THR A 335 -13.18 14.11 4.72
CA THR A 335 -13.23 13.00 5.68
C THR A 335 -13.84 11.74 5.05
N PHE A 336 -14.39 11.88 3.85
CA PHE A 336 -15.07 10.83 3.12
C PHE A 336 -14.44 10.67 1.73
N VAL A 337 -13.91 9.48 1.48
CA VAL A 337 -13.16 9.16 0.26
C VAL A 337 -13.97 9.41 -1.02
N PRO A 338 -15.26 9.02 -1.11
CA PRO A 338 -16.09 9.35 -2.26
C PRO A 338 -16.15 10.85 -2.58
N ASP A 339 -16.33 11.69 -1.58
CA ASP A 339 -16.51 13.13 -1.79
C ASP A 339 -15.21 13.80 -2.26
N LEU A 340 -14.06 13.41 -1.69
CA LEU A 340 -12.75 13.85 -2.17
C LEU A 340 -12.56 13.45 -3.63
N THR A 341 -12.83 12.18 -3.94
CA THR A 341 -12.62 11.63 -5.29
C THR A 341 -13.51 12.34 -6.30
N ASP A 342 -14.82 12.46 -6.02
CA ASP A 342 -15.78 13.12 -6.91
C ASP A 342 -15.40 14.58 -7.15
N TYR A 343 -15.00 15.29 -6.10
CA TYR A 343 -14.57 16.67 -6.19
C TYR A 343 -13.34 16.84 -7.09
N MET A 344 -12.29 16.05 -6.87
CA MET A 344 -11.04 16.15 -7.64
C MET A 344 -11.22 15.77 -9.10
N VAL A 345 -12.05 14.76 -9.38
CA VAL A 345 -12.39 14.35 -10.75
C VAL A 345 -13.24 15.44 -11.42
N SER A 346 -14.23 16.01 -10.73
CA SER A 346 -15.10 17.05 -11.28
C SER A 346 -14.36 18.35 -11.64
N ARG A 347 -13.32 18.70 -10.86
CA ARG A 347 -12.43 19.83 -11.16
C ARG A 347 -11.41 19.52 -12.26
N GLY A 348 -11.32 18.26 -12.70
CA GLY A 348 -10.31 17.81 -13.67
C GLY A 348 -8.89 17.73 -13.10
N ASP A 349 -8.75 17.83 -11.77
CA ASP A 349 -7.47 17.74 -11.07
C ASP A 349 -7.01 16.28 -10.94
N TRP A 350 -7.91 15.31 -10.95
CA TRP A 350 -7.56 13.88 -11.02
C TRP A 350 -8.00 13.27 -12.35
N SER A 351 -7.09 12.54 -12.98
CA SER A 351 -7.39 11.75 -14.18
C SER A 351 -7.10 10.28 -13.93
N SER A 352 -8.04 9.40 -14.27
CA SER A 352 -7.82 7.97 -14.15
C SER A 352 -6.60 7.53 -14.97
N CYS A 353 -5.79 6.65 -14.39
CA CYS A 353 -4.62 6.06 -15.02
C CYS A 353 -4.54 4.56 -14.73
N SER A 354 -3.64 3.87 -15.44
CA SER A 354 -3.29 2.47 -15.16
C SER A 354 -2.21 2.38 -14.08
N TYR A 355 -2.04 1.20 -13.47
CA TYR A 355 -1.05 0.97 -12.41
C TYR A 355 0.36 1.43 -12.77
N ASN A 356 0.85 1.02 -13.93
CA ASN A 356 2.19 1.41 -14.37
C ASN A 356 2.33 2.88 -14.78
N SER A 357 1.22 3.63 -14.81
CA SER A 357 1.16 5.06 -15.15
C SER A 357 1.06 5.95 -13.91
N LEU A 358 1.09 5.35 -12.73
CA LEU A 358 1.27 6.09 -11.50
C LEU A 358 2.71 6.56 -11.35
N ASP A 359 2.82 7.75 -10.79
CA ASP A 359 4.05 8.34 -10.31
C ASP A 359 3.95 8.61 -8.82
N ILE A 360 5.11 8.81 -8.17
CA ILE A 360 5.15 9.30 -6.81
C ILE A 360 4.27 10.55 -6.68
N GLY A 361 3.58 10.72 -5.56
CA GLY A 361 2.66 11.82 -5.35
C GLY A 361 1.33 11.72 -6.12
N ASP A 362 1.08 10.65 -6.89
CA ASP A 362 -0.25 10.33 -7.42
C ASP A 362 -1.09 9.57 -6.38
N VAL A 363 -2.36 9.29 -6.69
CA VAL A 363 -3.34 8.82 -5.70
C VAL A 363 -3.97 7.48 -6.09
N ALA A 364 -4.03 6.56 -5.12
CA ALA A 364 -4.77 5.31 -5.23
C ALA A 364 -6.08 5.39 -4.42
N VAL A 365 -7.22 5.05 -5.05
CA VAL A 365 -8.52 4.95 -4.39
C VAL A 365 -8.97 3.48 -4.39
N PHE A 366 -9.29 2.98 -3.21
CA PHE A 366 -9.58 1.58 -2.94
C PHE A 366 -11.08 1.39 -2.72
N TRP A 367 -11.59 0.29 -3.26
CA TRP A 367 -13.00 -0.04 -3.27
C TRP A 367 -13.27 -1.34 -2.53
N ARG A 368 -14.45 -1.45 -1.93
CA ARG A 368 -14.89 -2.67 -1.25
C ARG A 368 -16.37 -2.87 -1.43
N TYR A 369 -16.82 -4.12 -1.30
CA TYR A 369 -18.21 -4.39 -0.94
C TYR A 369 -18.45 -4.02 0.52
N ASN A 370 -19.47 -3.20 0.77
CA ASN A 370 -19.97 -2.90 2.10
C ASN A 370 -20.86 -4.04 2.62
N GLN A 371 -21.36 -3.90 3.86
CA GLN A 371 -22.21 -4.91 4.51
C GLN A 371 -23.52 -5.21 3.78
N TYR A 372 -23.92 -4.35 2.84
CA TYR A 372 -25.12 -4.51 2.01
C TYR A 372 -24.80 -5.08 0.61
N GLY A 373 -23.57 -5.52 0.38
CA GLY A 373 -23.13 -6.04 -0.92
C GLY A 373 -22.99 -4.95 -1.99
N GLN A 374 -22.93 -3.68 -1.61
CA GLN A 374 -22.72 -2.56 -2.55
C GLN A 374 -21.25 -2.17 -2.61
N ILE A 375 -20.78 -1.86 -3.82
CA ILE A 375 -19.42 -1.39 -4.07
C ILE A 375 -19.30 0.08 -3.60
N GLU A 376 -18.35 0.37 -2.71
CA GLU A 376 -18.06 1.71 -2.20
C GLU A 376 -16.57 2.03 -2.25
N ARG A 377 -16.22 3.31 -2.46
CA ARG A 377 -14.86 3.82 -2.24
C ARG A 377 -14.67 4.02 -0.75
N TYR A 378 -13.69 3.33 -0.15
CA TYR A 378 -13.56 3.30 1.31
C TYR A 378 -12.20 3.80 1.81
N HIS A 379 -11.18 3.81 0.95
CA HIS A 379 -9.83 4.20 1.34
C HIS A 379 -9.14 4.94 0.19
N VAL A 380 -8.25 5.86 0.55
CA VAL A 380 -7.42 6.62 -0.39
C VAL A 380 -6.02 6.76 0.18
N ALA A 381 -5.03 6.65 -0.69
CA ALA A 381 -3.63 6.69 -0.31
C ALA A 381 -2.81 7.50 -1.30
N MET A 382 -1.66 8.00 -0.82
CA MET A 382 -0.68 8.68 -1.64
C MET A 382 0.38 7.68 -2.10
N ASP A 383 0.73 7.66 -3.38
CA ASP A 383 1.87 6.89 -3.87
C ASP A 383 3.16 7.53 -3.34
N ASP A 384 3.86 6.84 -2.44
CA ASP A 384 5.06 7.34 -1.77
C ASP A 384 6.35 6.80 -2.40
N TYR A 385 6.24 5.77 -3.25
CA TYR A 385 7.36 5.19 -3.97
C TYR A 385 6.88 4.48 -5.23
N SER A 386 7.41 4.90 -6.40
CA SER A 386 7.11 4.27 -7.69
C SER A 386 8.39 3.95 -8.43
N TYR A 387 8.74 2.67 -8.51
CA TYR A 387 9.98 2.21 -9.15
C TYR A 387 9.70 1.37 -10.39
N GLY A 388 10.21 1.83 -11.53
CA GLY A 388 10.17 1.11 -12.80
C GLY A 388 11.57 0.64 -13.22
N TYR A 389 11.74 -0.66 -13.47
CA TYR A 389 13.02 -1.23 -13.95
C TYR A 389 12.78 -2.31 -14.99
N TYR A 390 13.31 -2.13 -16.20
CA TYR A 390 13.10 -3.02 -17.36
C TYR A 390 11.62 -3.41 -17.57
N GLY A 391 10.72 -2.43 -17.45
CA GLY A 391 9.28 -2.62 -17.64
C GLY A 391 8.56 -3.23 -16.44
N ILE A 392 9.25 -3.50 -15.32
CA ILE A 392 8.67 -3.99 -14.07
C ILE A 392 8.40 -2.78 -13.16
N TYR A 393 7.14 -2.60 -12.72
CA TYR A 393 6.72 -1.47 -11.88
C TYR A 393 6.33 -1.94 -10.48
N TYR A 394 6.83 -1.22 -9.48
CA TYR A 394 6.47 -1.37 -8.08
C TYR A 394 5.96 -0.03 -7.57
N ASN A 395 4.71 -0.01 -7.12
CA ASN A 395 4.10 1.15 -6.48
C ASN A 395 3.79 0.81 -5.02
N TYR A 396 4.05 1.78 -4.16
CA TYR A 396 3.81 1.69 -2.73
C TYR A 396 3.05 2.92 -2.28
N PHE A 397 2.36 2.79 -1.15
CA PHE A 397 1.57 3.89 -0.64
C PHE A 397 1.80 4.17 0.83
N ALA A 398 1.53 5.43 1.15
CA ALA A 398 1.36 5.97 2.47
C ALA A 398 -0.11 6.31 2.70
N ALA A 399 -0.63 5.99 3.90
CA ALA A 399 -1.94 6.48 4.32
C ALA A 399 -2.13 6.50 5.83
N HIS A 400 -2.92 7.47 6.32
CA HIS A 400 -3.35 7.54 7.72
C HIS A 400 -4.39 6.48 8.14
N THR A 401 -4.79 5.57 7.25
CA THR A 401 -5.66 4.46 7.65
C THR A 401 -4.79 3.35 8.18
N ASN A 402 -4.97 3.03 9.47
CA ASN A 402 -4.09 2.15 10.23
C ASN A 402 -2.62 2.61 10.28
N ASP A 403 -2.31 3.84 9.86
CA ASP A 403 -0.97 4.38 9.65
C ASP A 403 -0.04 3.38 8.98
N VAL A 404 -0.13 3.36 7.66
CA VAL A 404 0.65 2.47 6.81
C VAL A 404 1.63 3.29 5.97
N LYS A 405 2.85 2.77 5.84
CA LYS A 405 3.93 3.40 5.07
C LYS A 405 4.67 2.40 4.20
N ASN A 406 4.96 2.78 2.95
CA ASN A 406 5.61 1.91 1.97
C ASN A 406 4.90 0.55 1.84
N HIS A 407 3.57 0.54 1.88
CA HIS A 407 2.80 -0.68 1.70
C HIS A 407 2.66 -1.00 0.23
N TYR A 408 3.01 -2.24 -0.12
CA TYR A 408 2.84 -2.70 -1.50
C TYR A 408 1.35 -2.80 -1.84
N TYR A 409 1.03 -2.52 -3.09
CA TYR A 409 -0.28 -2.84 -3.62
C TYR A 409 -0.23 -3.28 -5.07
N ASP A 410 -1.15 -4.17 -5.43
CA ASP A 410 -1.25 -4.73 -6.77
C ASP A 410 -2.18 -3.91 -7.69
N SER A 411 -2.31 -4.37 -8.94
CA SER A 411 -3.14 -3.72 -9.96
C SER A 411 -4.63 -4.09 -9.93
N SER A 412 -5.08 -5.01 -9.08
CA SER A 412 -6.34 -5.74 -9.29
C SER A 412 -7.59 -5.13 -8.65
N SER A 413 -7.44 -4.33 -7.58
CA SER A 413 -8.58 -3.94 -6.73
C SER A 413 -8.77 -2.41 -6.55
N LYS A 414 -8.27 -1.60 -7.49
CA LYS A 414 -8.10 -0.14 -7.25
C LYS A 414 -8.42 0.71 -8.48
N TYR A 415 -8.87 1.94 -8.22
CA TYR A 415 -8.91 3.00 -9.22
C TYR A 415 -7.75 3.94 -8.94
N LEU A 416 -6.93 4.15 -9.96
CA LEU A 416 -5.67 4.87 -9.85
C LEU A 416 -5.84 6.20 -10.55
N TYR A 417 -5.40 7.26 -9.88
CA TYR A 417 -5.59 8.62 -10.33
C TYR A 417 -4.26 9.34 -10.37
N LYS A 418 -3.89 9.77 -11.57
CA LYS A 418 -2.78 10.70 -11.77
C LYS A 418 -3.21 12.10 -11.35
N VAL A 419 -2.44 12.71 -10.45
CA VAL A 419 -2.72 14.05 -9.95
C VAL A 419 -2.28 15.07 -11.00
N SER A 420 -3.27 15.65 -11.65
CA SER A 420 -3.16 16.50 -12.83
C SER A 420 -3.64 17.91 -12.51
N CYS A 421 -3.11 18.56 -11.46
CA CYS A 421 -3.37 19.97 -11.21
C CYS A 421 -2.37 20.82 -12.03
N TRP A 422 -2.85 21.33 -13.16
CA TRP A 422 -2.06 22.12 -14.11
C TRP A 422 -2.59 23.56 -14.14
N ARG A 423 -1.70 24.56 -14.19
CA ARG A 423 -2.10 25.98 -14.38
C ARG A 423 -1.72 26.51 -15.75
N PHE A 424 -2.65 27.29 -16.30
CA PHE A 424 -2.41 28.27 -17.36
C PHE A 424 -2.05 29.63 -16.73
N THR A 425 -1.05 30.30 -17.28
CA THR A 425 -0.96 31.77 -17.23
C THR A 425 -1.08 32.27 -18.67
N PRO A 426 -1.96 33.25 -18.96
CA PRO A 426 -1.93 33.97 -20.23
C PRO A 426 -0.55 34.54 -20.56
#